data_AF-A0A369J3G1-F1
#
_entry.id   AF-A0A369J3G1-F1
#
_cell.length_a   1.000
_cell.length_b   1.000
_cell.length_c   1.000
_cell.angle_alpha   90.00
_cell.angle_beta   90.00
_cell.angle_gamma   90.00
#
_symmetry.space_group_name_H-M   'P 1'
#
loop_
_entity.id
_entity.type
_entity.pdbx_description
1 polymer ?
#
loop_
_entity_poly.entity_id
_entity_poly.type
_entity_poly.pdbx_seq_one_letter_code
_entity_poly.pdbx_strand_id
1 'polypeptide(L)'
;MSYHLTTATGRWLDYEPTGYISTHGAYFSPSPNLDVKDEGSESAVLLLTDAFGLHHRNSRILADELAMRLDCDVWVPDYFQGRPLADMNTMSIVPGVKMTICDWIRLMIDHVPRIRTLMHSRPKVVDAKLTQFIHAIQEEKNYEKIGAVGYGYGGSTAIRLAATDWIKSVVICHPGRFSVAQVKAIKVPSAWLCAEEDMFLRRKLRLQAEAELFAKRSADSYTDFEFRDYPGTTHGFAYRPDPGSSESKAAYEAAFEQTVEWFMKTLVG
;
A
#
# COMPACT_ATOMS: atom_id res chain seq x y z
N MET A 1 -2.58 -30.30 10.04
CA MET A 1 -2.62 -29.99 8.60
C MET A 1 -2.27 -28.52 8.47
N SER A 2 -1.01 -28.23 8.17
CA SER A 2 -0.45 -26.89 8.07
C SER A 2 -1.07 -26.18 6.87
N TYR A 3 -1.86 -25.13 7.12
CA TYR A 3 -2.33 -24.24 6.08
C TYR A 3 -1.13 -23.49 5.52
N HIS A 4 -0.59 -23.94 4.38
CA HIS A 4 0.26 -23.11 3.54
C HIS A 4 -0.62 -21.99 2.99
N LEU A 5 -0.72 -20.91 3.77
CA LEU A 5 -1.40 -19.67 3.39
C LEU A 5 -0.57 -19.04 2.28
N THR A 6 -1.08 -19.22 1.06
CA THR A 6 -0.55 -18.73 -0.22
C THR A 6 -0.42 -17.22 -0.14
N THR A 7 0.79 -16.77 0.20
CA THR A 7 1.10 -15.37 0.38
C THR A 7 1.92 -14.91 -0.82
N ALA A 8 2.95 -15.61 -1.25
CA ALA A 8 3.64 -15.28 -2.50
C ALA A 8 3.32 -16.28 -3.62
N THR A 9 3.36 -15.84 -4.89
CA THR A 9 3.23 -16.71 -6.05
C THR A 9 4.45 -16.63 -6.94
N GLY A 10 4.83 -17.74 -7.58
CA GLY A 10 5.99 -17.75 -8.47
C GLY A 10 7.33 -17.67 -7.77
N ARG A 11 8.21 -16.77 -8.24
CA ARG A 11 9.60 -16.65 -7.76
C ARG A 11 9.73 -16.31 -6.26
N TRP A 12 8.64 -15.87 -5.63
CA TRP A 12 8.62 -15.41 -4.23
C TRP A 12 8.04 -16.42 -3.24
N LEU A 13 7.57 -17.59 -3.72
CA LEU A 13 6.94 -18.60 -2.86
C LEU A 13 7.86 -19.00 -1.71
N ASP A 14 9.14 -19.24 -2.01
CA ASP A 14 10.16 -19.70 -1.05
C ASP A 14 11.08 -18.58 -0.52
N TYR A 15 10.76 -17.31 -0.80
CA TYR A 15 11.60 -16.18 -0.39
C TYR A 15 11.40 -15.83 1.09
N GLU A 16 12.47 -15.95 1.88
CA GLU A 16 12.47 -15.53 3.28
C GLU A 16 12.89 -14.05 3.39
N PRO A 17 12.10 -13.20 4.06
CA PRO A 17 12.43 -11.79 4.18
C PRO A 17 13.76 -11.53 4.91
N THR A 18 14.56 -10.61 4.37
CA THR A 18 15.94 -10.34 4.81
C THR A 18 16.11 -9.06 5.63
N GLY A 19 15.14 -8.15 5.58
CA GLY A 19 15.08 -6.98 6.46
C GLY A 19 14.76 -7.35 7.92
N TYR A 20 14.61 -6.33 8.76
CA TYR A 20 14.42 -6.52 10.20
C TYR A 20 13.42 -5.54 10.81
N ILE A 21 12.91 -5.85 12.01
CA ILE A 21 12.07 -4.90 12.74
C ILE A 21 12.96 -3.85 13.40
N SER A 22 12.79 -2.60 13.00
CA SER A 22 13.49 -1.44 13.54
C SER A 22 13.04 -1.07 14.95
N THR A 23 13.78 -0.15 15.59
CA THR A 23 13.42 0.45 16.89
C THR A 23 12.08 1.19 16.87
N HIS A 24 11.63 1.63 15.70
CA HIS A 24 10.32 2.26 15.50
C HIS A 24 9.16 1.25 15.40
N GLY A 25 9.43 -0.05 15.49
CA GLY A 25 8.44 -1.12 15.30
C GLY A 25 8.00 -1.31 13.84
N ALA A 26 8.66 -0.63 12.90
CA ALA A 26 8.47 -0.81 11.47
C ALA A 26 9.44 -1.89 10.94
N TYR A 27 9.03 -2.65 9.93
CA TYR A 27 9.99 -3.47 9.19
C TYR A 27 10.82 -2.57 8.28
N PHE A 28 12.12 -2.76 8.30
CA PHE A 28 13.08 -1.97 7.57
C PHE A 28 13.92 -2.90 6.69
N SER A 29 13.91 -2.62 5.39
CA SER A 29 14.82 -3.22 4.43
C SER A 29 15.80 -2.17 3.94
N PRO A 30 17.08 -2.27 4.29
CA PRO A 30 18.08 -1.31 3.85
C PRO A 30 18.40 -1.45 2.36
N SER A 31 18.88 -0.37 1.76
CA SER A 31 19.51 -0.39 0.42
C SER A 31 20.66 -1.41 0.38
N PRO A 32 20.81 -2.22 -0.68
CA PRO A 32 21.86 -3.25 -0.75
C PRO A 32 23.29 -2.69 -0.88
N ASN A 33 23.49 -1.50 -1.45
CA ASN A 33 24.83 -0.93 -1.70
C ASN A 33 25.33 0.05 -0.63
N LEU A 34 24.86 -0.06 0.62
CA LEU A 34 25.30 0.85 1.70
C LEU A 34 26.82 0.78 1.95
N ASP A 35 27.46 -0.37 1.74
CA ASP A 35 28.90 -0.56 1.94
C ASP A 35 29.77 0.23 0.92
N VAL A 36 29.17 0.77 -0.14
CA VAL A 36 29.85 1.60 -1.17
C VAL A 36 29.54 3.09 -0.99
N LYS A 37 28.49 3.43 -0.22
CA LYS A 37 28.03 4.79 0.04
C LYS A 37 28.32 5.13 1.51
N ASP A 38 29.43 5.82 1.78
CA ASP A 38 29.78 6.31 3.13
C ASP A 38 28.68 7.15 3.81
N GLU A 39 27.68 7.62 3.04
CA GLU A 39 26.62 8.55 3.48
C GLU A 39 25.22 7.92 3.62
N GLY A 40 25.05 6.62 3.38
CA GLY A 40 23.75 5.95 3.48
C GLY A 40 22.87 6.15 2.23
N SER A 41 21.56 5.89 2.35
CA SER A 41 20.60 6.06 1.24
C SER A 41 19.96 7.44 1.28
N GLU A 42 20.03 8.20 0.17
CA GLU A 42 19.41 9.53 0.05
C GLU A 42 17.88 9.48 -0.07
N SER A 43 17.32 8.33 -0.50
CA SER A 43 15.90 8.17 -0.74
C SER A 43 15.32 7.01 0.05
N ALA A 44 14.05 7.11 0.40
CA ALA A 44 13.32 6.01 1.02
C ALA A 44 11.93 5.81 0.44
N VAL A 45 11.40 4.59 0.54
CA VAL A 45 10.01 4.26 0.21
C VAL A 45 9.26 3.80 1.45
N LEU A 46 8.09 4.37 1.69
CA LEU A 46 7.11 3.87 2.64
C LEU A 46 6.19 2.86 1.97
N LEU A 47 6.23 1.61 2.38
CA LEU A 47 5.26 0.60 1.97
C LEU A 47 4.09 0.58 2.95
N LEU A 48 2.96 1.15 2.51
CA LEU A 48 1.72 1.21 3.26
C LEU A 48 0.91 -0.06 3.02
N THR A 49 0.84 -0.91 4.05
CA THR A 49 0.21 -2.22 4.04
C THR A 49 -1.30 -2.21 3.74
N ASP A 50 -1.78 -3.32 3.18
CA ASP A 50 -3.21 -3.60 3.10
C ASP A 50 -3.81 -3.84 4.51
N ALA A 51 -5.11 -4.05 4.62
CA ALA A 51 -5.85 -4.24 5.86
C ALA A 51 -5.30 -5.37 6.77
N PHE A 52 -4.44 -6.24 6.26
CA PHE A 52 -3.76 -7.33 6.98
C PHE A 52 -2.53 -6.88 7.79
N GLY A 53 -2.02 -5.66 7.55
CA GLY A 53 -0.94 -5.07 8.32
C GLY A 53 0.45 -5.64 8.05
N LEU A 54 1.42 -5.14 8.83
CA LEU A 54 2.85 -5.42 8.68
C LEU A 54 3.21 -6.91 8.74
N HIS A 55 2.57 -7.66 9.65
CA HIS A 55 2.95 -9.06 9.90
C HIS A 55 2.66 -10.00 8.73
N HIS A 56 1.86 -9.55 7.77
CA HIS A 56 1.62 -10.28 6.55
C HIS A 56 2.91 -10.44 5.74
N ARG A 57 3.24 -11.69 5.36
CA ARG A 57 4.53 -12.04 4.73
C ARG A 57 4.83 -11.18 3.50
N ASN A 58 3.85 -10.93 2.64
CA ASN A 58 4.06 -10.18 1.39
C ASN A 58 4.53 -8.76 1.60
N SER A 59 4.15 -8.10 2.69
CA SER A 59 4.63 -6.75 2.97
C SER A 59 6.14 -6.69 3.09
N ARG A 60 6.74 -7.73 3.68
CA ARG A 60 8.19 -7.82 3.88
C ARG A 60 8.91 -8.20 2.58
N ILE A 61 8.36 -9.15 1.84
CA ILE A 61 8.88 -9.56 0.51
C ILE A 61 8.89 -8.37 -0.46
N LEU A 62 7.76 -7.66 -0.57
CA LEU A 62 7.65 -6.49 -1.43
C LEU A 62 8.62 -5.39 -1.00
N ALA A 63 8.84 -5.21 0.31
CA ALA A 63 9.79 -4.23 0.82
C ALA A 63 11.23 -4.58 0.46
N ASP A 64 11.64 -5.84 0.65
CA ASP A 64 13.00 -6.29 0.32
C ASP A 64 13.27 -6.19 -1.18
N GLU A 65 12.30 -6.61 -2.01
CA GLU A 65 12.41 -6.53 -3.46
C GLU A 65 12.46 -5.07 -3.95
N LEU A 66 11.68 -4.16 -3.35
CA LEU A 66 11.77 -2.73 -3.68
C LEU A 66 13.13 -2.15 -3.28
N ALA A 67 13.62 -2.47 -2.08
CA ALA A 67 14.91 -1.99 -1.61
C ALA A 67 16.03 -2.43 -2.54
N MET A 68 15.99 -3.71 -2.94
CA MET A 68 16.95 -4.30 -3.88
C MET A 68 16.86 -3.66 -5.27
N ARG A 69 15.64 -3.52 -5.83
CA ARG A 69 15.45 -3.04 -7.20
C ARG A 69 15.70 -1.54 -7.35
N LEU A 70 15.38 -0.74 -6.33
CA LEU A 70 15.50 0.71 -6.37
C LEU A 70 16.82 1.24 -5.80
N ASP A 71 17.62 0.37 -5.16
CA ASP A 71 18.79 0.77 -4.35
C ASP A 71 18.46 1.92 -3.40
N CYS A 72 17.37 1.73 -2.63
CA CYS A 72 16.93 2.69 -1.63
C CYS A 72 16.38 2.00 -0.38
N ASP A 73 16.30 2.74 0.72
CA ASP A 73 15.76 2.25 1.97
C ASP A 73 14.23 2.06 1.89
N VAL A 74 13.71 0.94 2.39
CA VAL A 74 12.26 0.68 2.40
C VAL A 74 11.75 0.42 3.81
N TRP A 75 10.74 1.17 4.20
CA TRP A 75 10.11 1.10 5.51
C TRP A 75 8.67 0.63 5.39
N VAL A 76 8.29 -0.33 6.22
CA VAL A 76 6.92 -0.81 6.36
C VAL A 76 6.42 -0.45 7.77
N PRO A 77 5.77 0.70 7.97
CA PRO A 77 5.30 1.12 9.28
C PRO A 77 4.12 0.29 9.78
N ASP A 78 4.14 -0.10 11.05
CA ASP A 78 2.98 -0.73 11.72
C ASP A 78 2.01 0.29 12.30
N TYR A 79 1.29 1.00 11.43
CA TYR A 79 0.28 1.96 11.87
C TYR A 79 -0.96 1.29 12.52
N PHE A 80 -1.08 -0.03 12.42
CA PHE A 80 -2.11 -0.83 13.10
C PHE A 80 -1.69 -1.32 14.49
N GLN A 81 -0.42 -1.17 14.88
CA GLN A 81 0.11 -1.54 16.21
C GLN A 81 -0.23 -2.98 16.60
N GLY A 82 0.06 -3.92 15.70
CA GLY A 82 -0.19 -5.35 15.85
C GLY A 82 -1.66 -5.75 15.78
N ARG A 83 -2.56 -4.83 15.39
CA ARG A 83 -4.02 -5.06 15.32
C ARG A 83 -4.56 -4.75 13.93
N PRO A 84 -4.33 -5.62 12.93
CA PRO A 84 -4.79 -5.38 11.57
C PRO A 84 -6.32 -5.31 11.49
N LEU A 85 -6.82 -4.64 10.46
CA LEU A 85 -8.25 -4.46 10.18
C LEU A 85 -8.93 -5.76 9.73
N ALA A 86 -8.19 -6.63 9.07
CA ALA A 86 -8.68 -7.92 8.60
C ALA A 86 -7.69 -9.03 8.99
N ASP A 87 -8.24 -10.18 9.36
CA ASP A 87 -7.50 -11.44 9.46
C ASP A 87 -7.92 -12.31 8.27
N MET A 88 -6.94 -12.89 7.56
CA MET A 88 -7.14 -13.78 6.42
C MET A 88 -8.09 -14.94 6.74
N ASN A 89 -8.13 -15.39 7.99
CA ASN A 89 -8.98 -16.51 8.42
C ASN A 89 -10.45 -16.12 8.66
N THR A 90 -10.79 -14.83 8.64
CA THR A 90 -12.12 -14.35 9.04
C THR A 90 -12.89 -13.60 7.95
N MET A 91 -12.32 -13.43 6.76
CA MET A 91 -12.96 -12.69 5.67
C MET A 91 -13.86 -13.61 4.83
N SER A 92 -14.99 -14.02 5.39
CA SER A 92 -16.10 -14.64 4.66
C SER A 92 -17.30 -13.68 4.69
N ILE A 93 -17.23 -12.58 3.93
CA ILE A 93 -18.43 -11.79 3.65
C ILE A 93 -19.20 -12.54 2.55
N VAL A 94 -20.20 -13.32 2.93
CA VAL A 94 -21.11 -14.00 2.00
C VAL A 94 -22.12 -12.96 1.49
N PRO A 95 -22.09 -12.57 0.20
CA PRO A 95 -23.05 -11.62 -0.34
C PRO A 95 -24.46 -12.24 -0.41
N GLY A 96 -25.50 -11.48 -0.05
CA GLY A 96 -26.89 -11.83 -0.38
C GLY A 96 -27.76 -12.43 0.74
N VAL A 97 -27.27 -12.53 1.98
CA VAL A 97 -28.08 -13.05 3.10
C VAL A 97 -28.83 -11.91 3.81
N LYS A 98 -30.17 -11.99 3.88
CA LYS A 98 -30.98 -11.08 4.72
C LYS A 98 -30.80 -11.44 6.18
N MET A 99 -30.20 -10.53 6.96
CA MET A 99 -29.95 -10.73 8.38
C MET A 99 -31.21 -10.59 9.24
N THR A 100 -31.38 -11.48 10.21
CA THR A 100 -32.39 -11.39 11.27
C THR A 100 -31.94 -10.45 12.40
N ILE A 101 -32.85 -10.03 13.28
CA ILE A 101 -32.53 -9.18 14.44
C ILE A 101 -31.51 -9.85 15.38
N CYS A 102 -31.56 -11.17 15.52
CA CYS A 102 -30.56 -11.93 16.27
C CYS A 102 -29.19 -11.95 15.59
N ASP A 103 -29.15 -11.96 14.26
CA ASP A 103 -27.90 -11.83 13.50
C ASP A 103 -27.31 -10.42 13.65
N TRP A 104 -28.16 -9.39 13.72
CA TRP A 104 -27.73 -8.02 14.03
C TRP A 104 -27.14 -7.88 15.42
N ILE A 105 -27.75 -8.50 16.43
CA ILE A 105 -27.22 -8.50 17.82
C ILE A 105 -25.90 -9.27 17.91
N ARG A 106 -25.81 -10.45 17.25
CA ARG A 106 -24.56 -11.22 17.17
C ARG A 106 -23.46 -10.45 16.44
N LEU A 107 -23.76 -9.85 15.30
CA LEU A 107 -22.80 -8.99 14.59
C LEU A 107 -22.35 -7.82 15.47
N MET A 108 -23.26 -7.16 16.19
CA MET A 108 -22.89 -6.09 17.11
C MET A 108 -21.94 -6.58 18.22
N ILE A 109 -22.22 -7.74 18.83
CA ILE A 109 -21.38 -8.37 19.87
C ILE A 109 -20.02 -8.82 19.30
N ASP A 110 -20.01 -9.48 18.14
CA ASP A 110 -18.80 -9.93 17.44
C ASP A 110 -17.94 -8.76 16.91
N HIS A 111 -18.55 -7.59 16.72
CA HIS A 111 -17.85 -6.35 16.36
C HIS A 111 -17.38 -5.53 17.56
N VAL A 112 -17.82 -5.79 18.80
CA VAL A 112 -17.32 -5.07 20.00
C VAL A 112 -15.79 -5.14 20.14
N PRO A 113 -15.13 -6.31 19.97
CA PRO A 113 -13.67 -6.40 19.99
C PRO A 113 -13.00 -5.63 18.83
N ARG A 114 -13.71 -5.49 17.70
CA ARG A 114 -13.21 -4.83 16.48
C ARG A 114 -13.45 -3.32 16.46
N ILE A 115 -14.38 -2.78 17.27
CA ILE A 115 -14.62 -1.33 17.39
C ILE A 115 -13.35 -0.59 17.79
N ARG A 116 -12.58 -1.14 18.74
CA ARG A 116 -11.29 -0.57 19.12
C ARG A 116 -10.35 -0.53 17.92
N THR A 117 -10.19 -1.63 17.19
CA THR A 117 -9.35 -1.69 15.99
C THR A 117 -9.80 -0.70 14.93
N LEU A 118 -11.10 -0.65 14.62
CA LEU A 118 -11.68 0.31 13.69
C LEU A 118 -11.41 1.76 14.10
N MET A 119 -11.49 2.10 15.39
CA MET A 119 -11.16 3.44 15.90
C MET A 119 -9.67 3.78 15.76
N HIS A 120 -8.77 2.84 16.07
CA HIS A 120 -7.32 3.04 15.98
C HIS A 120 -6.82 3.07 14.53
N SER A 121 -7.61 2.50 13.62
CA SER A 121 -7.37 2.44 12.19
C SER A 121 -8.20 3.46 11.40
N ARG A 122 -8.77 4.49 12.06
CA ARG A 122 -9.42 5.59 11.33
C ARG A 122 -8.37 6.40 10.59
N PRO A 123 -8.70 6.96 9.40
CA PRO A 123 -7.78 7.77 8.60
C PRO A 123 -6.99 8.79 9.42
N LYS A 124 -7.67 9.64 10.22
CA LYS A 124 -7.03 10.66 11.05
C LYS A 124 -5.99 10.11 12.04
N VAL A 125 -6.22 8.92 12.60
CA VAL A 125 -5.31 8.31 13.58
C VAL A 125 -4.10 7.72 12.87
N VAL A 126 -4.33 7.01 11.77
CA VAL A 126 -3.26 6.43 10.94
C VAL A 126 -2.39 7.52 10.34
N ASP A 127 -3.00 8.58 9.79
CA ASP A 127 -2.28 9.69 9.18
C ASP A 127 -1.37 10.39 10.22
N ALA A 128 -1.86 10.62 11.45
CA ALA A 128 -1.06 11.21 12.52
C ALA A 128 0.13 10.32 12.93
N LYS A 129 -0.07 9.00 13.02
CA LYS A 129 1.00 8.03 13.31
C LYS A 129 2.05 8.01 12.20
N LEU A 130 1.60 8.03 10.94
CA LEU A 130 2.49 8.07 9.79
C LEU A 130 3.28 9.37 9.74
N THR A 131 2.66 10.52 10.03
CA THR A 131 3.41 11.79 10.13
C THR A 131 4.50 11.72 11.19
N GLN A 132 4.20 11.20 12.39
CA GLN A 132 5.22 11.02 13.43
C GLN A 132 6.34 10.08 13.00
N PHE A 133 5.98 8.96 12.36
CA PHE A 133 6.95 8.00 11.85
C PHE A 133 7.86 8.59 10.77
N ILE A 134 7.29 9.34 9.81
CA ILE A 134 8.05 10.01 8.74
C ILE A 134 9.05 11.00 9.33
N HIS A 135 8.64 11.81 10.31
CA HIS A 135 9.56 12.70 11.02
C HIS A 135 10.70 11.95 11.68
N ALA A 136 10.39 10.85 12.39
CA ALA A 136 11.40 10.09 13.11
C ALA A 136 12.47 9.48 12.16
N ILE A 137 12.05 8.89 11.05
CA ILE A 137 13.01 8.31 10.08
C ILE A 137 13.76 9.40 9.31
N GLN A 138 13.13 10.56 9.08
CA GLN A 138 13.77 11.71 8.44
C GLN A 138 14.88 12.28 9.33
N GLU A 139 14.65 12.39 10.63
CA GLU A 139 15.65 12.83 11.62
C GLU A 139 16.78 11.81 11.78
N GLU A 140 16.47 10.50 11.72
CA GLU A 140 17.46 9.44 11.87
C GLU A 140 18.37 9.28 10.65
N LYS A 141 17.80 9.37 9.45
CA LYS A 141 18.48 8.96 8.20
C LYS A 141 18.75 10.10 7.23
N ASN A 142 18.18 11.29 7.48
CA ASN A 142 18.35 12.47 6.65
C ASN A 142 17.99 12.27 5.16
N TYR A 143 16.89 11.56 4.87
CA TYR A 143 16.45 11.30 3.50
C TYR A 143 16.14 12.60 2.74
N GLU A 144 16.67 12.77 1.53
CA GLU A 144 16.30 13.89 0.66
C GLU A 144 14.87 13.74 0.11
N LYS A 145 14.49 12.49 -0.21
CA LYS A 145 13.20 12.17 -0.83
C LYS A 145 12.59 10.93 -0.19
N ILE A 146 11.31 11.04 0.17
CA ILE A 146 10.52 9.91 0.63
C ILE A 146 9.39 9.66 -0.38
N GLY A 147 9.30 8.46 -0.93
CA GLY A 147 8.16 7.99 -1.72
C GLY A 147 7.20 7.15 -0.88
N ALA A 148 6.01 6.86 -1.40
CA ALA A 148 5.10 5.93 -0.76
C ALA A 148 4.38 5.03 -1.77
N VAL A 149 4.34 3.72 -1.52
CA VAL A 149 3.48 2.78 -2.22
C VAL A 149 2.44 2.23 -1.27
N GLY A 150 1.17 2.22 -1.66
CA GLY A 150 0.09 1.76 -0.79
C GLY A 150 -0.83 0.74 -1.45
N TYR A 151 -1.19 -0.30 -0.70
CA TYR A 151 -2.05 -1.39 -1.15
C TYR A 151 -3.39 -1.38 -0.40
N GLY A 152 -4.52 -1.43 -1.10
CA GLY A 152 -5.84 -1.53 -0.45
C GLY A 152 -6.09 -0.38 0.53
N TYR A 153 -6.18 -0.69 1.84
CA TYR A 153 -6.24 0.34 2.90
C TYR A 153 -5.04 1.30 2.85
N GLY A 154 -3.84 0.77 2.63
CA GLY A 154 -2.62 1.53 2.41
C GLY A 154 -2.70 2.41 1.16
N GLY A 155 -3.39 1.97 0.10
CA GLY A 155 -3.61 2.75 -1.11
C GLY A 155 -4.46 4.00 -0.86
N SER A 156 -5.55 3.87 -0.10
CA SER A 156 -6.33 5.05 0.33
C SER A 156 -5.53 5.99 1.24
N THR A 157 -4.59 5.44 2.00
CA THR A 157 -3.69 6.20 2.87
C THR A 157 -2.62 6.92 2.06
N ALA A 158 -2.08 6.28 1.03
CA ALA A 158 -1.15 6.87 0.07
C ALA A 158 -1.78 8.08 -0.65
N ILE A 159 -3.06 7.99 -1.07
CA ILE A 159 -3.80 9.14 -1.64
C ILE A 159 -3.83 10.33 -0.68
N ARG A 160 -4.06 10.10 0.62
CA ARG A 160 -4.09 11.18 1.61
C ARG A 160 -2.71 11.75 1.86
N LEU A 161 -1.69 10.90 1.94
CA LEU A 161 -0.31 11.32 2.13
C LEU A 161 0.22 12.11 0.94
N ALA A 162 -0.20 11.76 -0.27
CA ALA A 162 0.12 12.47 -1.52
C ALA A 162 -0.48 13.90 -1.60
N ALA A 163 -1.39 14.25 -0.69
CA ALA A 163 -1.89 15.62 -0.54
C ALA A 163 -1.07 16.47 0.44
N THR A 164 -0.06 15.88 1.07
CA THR A 164 0.88 16.54 2.00
C THR A 164 2.21 16.81 1.31
N ASP A 165 3.12 17.46 2.02
CA ASP A 165 4.47 17.75 1.52
C ASP A 165 5.51 16.72 2.02
N TRP A 166 5.05 15.67 2.73
CA TRP A 166 5.87 14.64 3.37
C TRP A 166 6.48 13.63 2.41
N ILE A 167 5.86 13.44 1.24
CA ILE A 167 6.35 12.51 0.22
C ILE A 167 6.57 13.25 -1.09
N LYS A 168 7.38 12.67 -1.97
CA LYS A 168 7.75 13.23 -3.29
C LYS A 168 7.21 12.45 -4.46
N SER A 169 6.79 11.21 -4.26
CA SER A 169 6.17 10.36 -5.28
C SER A 169 5.26 9.32 -4.63
N VAL A 170 4.20 8.90 -5.32
CA VAL A 170 3.25 7.92 -4.81
C VAL A 170 2.86 6.85 -5.83
N VAL A 171 2.71 5.61 -5.37
CA VAL A 171 2.10 4.50 -6.13
C VAL A 171 0.89 4.00 -5.37
N ILE A 172 -0.26 3.92 -6.04
CA ILE A 172 -1.57 3.64 -5.44
C ILE A 172 -2.11 2.34 -6.05
N CYS A 173 -2.05 1.26 -5.27
CA CYS A 173 -2.44 -0.08 -5.69
C CYS A 173 -3.83 -0.43 -5.18
N HIS A 174 -4.79 -0.63 -6.09
CA HIS A 174 -6.18 -1.04 -5.82
C HIS A 174 -6.72 -0.42 -4.51
N PRO A 175 -6.83 0.92 -4.42
CA PRO A 175 -7.10 1.60 -3.16
C PRO A 175 -8.47 1.22 -2.60
N GLY A 176 -8.58 1.21 -1.28
CA GLY A 176 -9.86 1.20 -0.59
C GLY A 176 -10.65 2.50 -0.80
N ARG A 177 -11.61 2.80 0.07
CA ARG A 177 -12.45 4.00 -0.07
C ARG A 177 -11.65 5.30 -0.05
N PHE A 178 -11.89 6.16 -1.05
CA PHE A 178 -11.43 7.54 -1.11
C PHE A 178 -12.49 8.43 -1.78
N SER A 179 -12.28 9.74 -1.75
CA SER A 179 -13.15 10.74 -2.37
C SER A 179 -12.45 11.47 -3.51
N VAL A 180 -13.22 11.98 -4.47
CA VAL A 180 -12.69 12.80 -5.58
C VAL A 180 -11.95 14.04 -5.05
N ALA A 181 -12.41 14.61 -3.93
CA ALA A 181 -11.73 15.73 -3.28
C ALA A 181 -10.30 15.39 -2.84
N GLN A 182 -10.07 14.14 -2.39
CA GLN A 182 -8.72 13.69 -2.05
C GLN A 182 -7.83 13.52 -3.29
N VAL A 183 -8.38 13.05 -4.42
CA VAL A 183 -7.63 13.01 -5.69
C VAL A 183 -7.24 14.41 -6.14
N LYS A 184 -8.16 15.37 -6.04
CA LYS A 184 -7.88 16.79 -6.32
C LYS A 184 -6.80 17.37 -5.41
N ALA A 185 -6.62 16.84 -4.21
CA ALA A 185 -5.63 17.32 -3.27
C ALA A 185 -4.22 16.75 -3.53
N ILE A 186 -4.06 15.72 -4.37
CA ILE A 186 -2.74 15.15 -4.71
C ILE A 186 -1.84 16.23 -5.33
N LYS A 187 -0.63 16.34 -4.80
CA LYS A 187 0.40 17.33 -5.16
C LYS A 187 1.71 16.71 -5.67
N VAL A 188 1.79 15.39 -5.73
CA VAL A 188 3.01 14.66 -6.08
C VAL A 188 2.73 13.74 -7.26
N PRO A 189 3.76 13.35 -8.05
CA PRO A 189 3.60 12.37 -9.09
C PRO A 189 2.93 11.09 -8.57
N SER A 190 1.89 10.60 -9.27
CA SER A 190 1.10 9.43 -8.85
C SER A 190 0.90 8.37 -9.92
N ALA A 191 1.31 7.13 -9.66
CA ALA A 191 0.91 5.96 -10.45
C ALA A 191 -0.29 5.23 -9.81
N TRP A 192 -1.23 4.77 -10.63
CA TRP A 192 -2.43 4.07 -10.21
C TRP A 192 -2.52 2.69 -10.84
N LEU A 193 -2.42 1.66 -10.00
CA LEU A 193 -2.45 0.25 -10.38
C LEU A 193 -3.86 -0.27 -10.11
N CYS A 194 -4.68 -0.28 -11.16
CA CYS A 194 -6.12 -0.48 -11.06
C CYS A 194 -6.50 -1.92 -11.38
N ALA A 195 -7.22 -2.56 -10.45
CA ALA A 195 -7.88 -3.82 -10.77
C ALA A 195 -9.05 -3.59 -11.73
N GLU A 196 -9.30 -4.52 -12.65
CA GLU A 196 -10.44 -4.41 -13.57
C GLU A 196 -11.77 -4.44 -12.80
N GLU A 197 -11.92 -5.41 -11.90
CA GLU A 197 -13.11 -5.60 -11.07
C GLU A 197 -12.83 -5.23 -9.61
N ASP A 198 -12.95 -3.94 -9.29
CA ASP A 198 -12.72 -3.39 -7.95
C ASP A 198 -14.01 -2.84 -7.31
N MET A 199 -14.31 -3.31 -6.10
CA MET A 199 -15.51 -2.87 -5.37
C MET A 199 -15.43 -1.44 -4.84
N PHE A 200 -14.22 -0.90 -4.63
CA PHE A 200 -13.94 0.45 -4.16
C PHE A 200 -13.58 1.38 -5.31
N LEU A 201 -12.56 1.05 -6.11
CA LEU A 201 -12.14 1.81 -7.30
C LEU A 201 -12.94 1.35 -8.55
N ARG A 202 -14.26 1.48 -8.49
CA ARG A 202 -15.12 1.12 -9.63
C ARG A 202 -14.79 1.98 -10.85
N ARG A 203 -15.03 1.44 -12.06
CA ARG A 203 -14.78 2.12 -13.36
C ARG A 203 -15.18 3.61 -13.38
N LYS A 204 -16.37 3.95 -12.89
CA LYS A 204 -16.85 5.34 -12.83
C LYS A 204 -15.93 6.24 -11.98
N LEU A 205 -15.54 5.77 -10.79
CA LEU A 205 -14.67 6.52 -9.89
C LEU A 205 -13.24 6.60 -10.42
N ARG A 206 -12.73 5.52 -11.04
CA ARG A 206 -11.43 5.50 -11.73
C ARG A 206 -11.37 6.56 -12.84
N LEU A 207 -12.33 6.57 -13.75
CA LEU A 207 -12.40 7.56 -14.83
C LEU A 207 -12.55 8.99 -14.29
N GLN A 208 -13.29 9.18 -13.20
CA GLN A 208 -13.35 10.48 -12.54
C GLN A 208 -12.01 10.89 -11.92
N ALA A 209 -11.30 9.98 -11.24
CA ALA A 209 -9.99 10.27 -10.67
C ALA A 209 -8.97 10.68 -11.74
N GLU A 210 -8.92 9.93 -12.85
CA GLU A 210 -8.06 10.23 -13.99
C GLU A 210 -8.39 11.59 -14.62
N ALA A 211 -9.67 11.88 -14.85
CA ALA A 211 -10.10 13.16 -15.41
C ALA A 211 -9.70 14.36 -14.51
N GLU A 212 -9.76 14.19 -13.19
CA GLU A 212 -9.44 15.26 -12.23
C GLU A 212 -7.93 15.53 -12.13
N LEU A 213 -7.09 14.50 -12.30
CA LEU A 213 -5.64 14.68 -12.43
C LEU A 213 -5.28 15.28 -13.80
N PHE A 214 -5.92 14.82 -14.87
CA PHE A 214 -5.72 15.35 -16.21
C PHE A 214 -6.11 16.83 -16.33
N ALA A 215 -7.18 17.26 -15.67
CA ALA A 215 -7.62 18.64 -15.65
C ALA A 215 -6.57 19.61 -15.08
N LYS A 216 -5.61 19.12 -14.27
CA LYS A 216 -4.52 19.91 -13.71
C LYS A 216 -3.33 20.09 -14.66
N ARG A 217 -3.29 19.44 -15.84
CA ARG A 217 -2.11 19.43 -16.74
C ARG A 217 -1.61 20.79 -17.21
N SER A 218 -2.47 21.82 -17.15
CA SER A 218 -2.14 23.18 -17.56
C SER A 218 -1.89 24.12 -16.37
N ALA A 219 -1.96 23.60 -15.13
CA ALA A 219 -1.66 24.35 -13.92
C ALA A 219 -0.17 24.21 -13.58
N ASP A 220 0.42 25.25 -12.98
CA ASP A 220 1.81 25.21 -12.50
C ASP A 220 2.03 24.14 -11.41
N SER A 221 0.96 23.75 -10.72
CA SER A 221 0.96 22.68 -9.73
C SER A 221 0.80 21.27 -10.33
N TYR A 222 0.97 21.12 -11.64
CA TYR A 222 0.86 19.83 -12.31
C TYR A 222 1.98 18.89 -11.85
N THR A 223 1.61 17.63 -11.62
CA THR A 223 2.54 16.54 -11.41
C THR A 223 2.16 15.36 -12.28
N ASP A 224 3.16 14.63 -12.77
CA ASP A 224 2.96 13.46 -13.62
C ASP A 224 2.03 12.42 -12.97
N PHE A 225 1.19 11.80 -13.77
CA PHE A 225 0.37 10.70 -13.30
C PHE A 225 0.20 9.64 -14.39
N GLU A 226 -0.08 8.41 -13.96
CA GLU A 226 -0.47 7.33 -14.87
C GLU A 226 -1.52 6.43 -14.23
N PHE A 227 -2.40 5.88 -15.06
CA PHE A 227 -3.36 4.84 -14.70
C PHE A 227 -3.10 3.62 -15.57
N ARG A 228 -2.98 2.45 -14.96
CA ARG A 228 -2.92 1.17 -15.67
C ARG A 228 -3.99 0.25 -15.11
N ASP A 229 -4.87 -0.20 -15.99
CA ASP A 229 -5.84 -1.25 -15.67
C ASP A 229 -5.19 -2.62 -15.93
N TYR A 230 -5.43 -3.56 -15.01
CA TYR A 230 -4.94 -4.93 -15.11
C TYR A 230 -6.13 -5.87 -15.38
N PRO A 231 -6.34 -6.32 -16.64
CA PRO A 231 -7.45 -7.20 -16.98
C PRO A 231 -7.45 -8.52 -16.20
N GLY A 232 -8.62 -9.05 -15.89
CA GLY A 232 -8.81 -10.31 -15.16
C GLY A 232 -8.50 -10.23 -13.66
N THR A 233 -8.28 -9.03 -13.12
CA THR A 233 -7.89 -8.85 -11.72
C THR A 233 -9.01 -8.27 -10.86
N THR A 234 -8.92 -8.54 -9.55
CA THR A 234 -9.83 -8.01 -8.53
C THR A 234 -9.06 -7.28 -7.44
N HIS A 235 -9.79 -6.65 -6.51
CA HIS A 235 -9.19 -5.96 -5.38
C HIS A 235 -8.20 -6.85 -4.61
N GLY A 236 -6.97 -6.34 -4.39
CA GLY A 236 -5.90 -7.08 -3.74
C GLY A 236 -4.90 -7.74 -4.69
N PHE A 237 -5.12 -7.72 -6.01
CA PHE A 237 -4.26 -8.44 -6.97
C PHE A 237 -2.77 -8.07 -6.89
N ALA A 238 -2.44 -6.81 -6.61
CA ALA A 238 -1.07 -6.31 -6.52
C ALA A 238 -0.41 -6.59 -5.17
N TYR A 239 -1.13 -7.21 -4.22
CA TYR A 239 -0.65 -7.53 -2.89
C TYR A 239 -0.77 -9.02 -2.55
N ARG A 240 -1.82 -9.69 -3.03
CA ARG A 240 -2.14 -11.11 -2.80
C ARG A 240 -2.65 -11.72 -4.11
N PRO A 241 -1.75 -12.11 -5.03
CA PRO A 241 -2.15 -12.80 -6.26
C PRO A 241 -2.82 -14.14 -5.95
N ASP A 242 -3.74 -14.56 -6.82
CA ASP A 242 -4.29 -15.91 -6.79
C ASP A 242 -3.20 -16.91 -7.23
N PRO A 243 -2.76 -17.83 -6.35
CA PRO A 243 -1.75 -18.84 -6.67
C PRO A 243 -2.16 -19.83 -7.76
N GLY A 244 -3.46 -20.00 -7.99
CA GLY A 244 -4.00 -20.91 -8.99
C GLY A 244 -4.11 -20.31 -10.40
N SER A 245 -3.90 -19.00 -10.56
CA SER A 245 -4.06 -18.29 -11.83
C SER A 245 -2.75 -17.71 -12.34
N SER A 246 -2.31 -18.18 -13.52
CA SER A 246 -1.17 -17.62 -14.25
C SER A 246 -1.37 -16.14 -14.58
N GLU A 247 -2.61 -15.76 -14.88
CA GLU A 247 -3.01 -14.40 -15.23
C GLU A 247 -2.91 -13.49 -14.01
N SER A 248 -3.42 -13.93 -12.84
CA SER A 248 -3.29 -13.18 -11.59
C SER A 248 -1.82 -12.98 -11.20
N LYS A 249 -0.98 -14.00 -11.37
CA LYS A 249 0.45 -13.91 -11.10
C LYS A 249 1.13 -12.92 -12.06
N ALA A 250 0.86 -13.01 -13.35
CA ALA A 250 1.44 -12.11 -14.36
C ALA A 250 1.03 -10.66 -14.10
N ALA A 251 -0.24 -10.42 -13.73
CA ALA A 251 -0.72 -9.08 -13.38
C ALA A 251 -0.06 -8.53 -12.11
N TYR A 252 0.18 -9.37 -11.11
CA TYR A 252 0.90 -9.00 -9.89
C TYR A 252 2.37 -8.63 -10.16
N GLU A 253 3.07 -9.43 -10.97
CA GLU A 253 4.46 -9.14 -11.38
C GLU A 253 4.54 -7.85 -12.21
N ALA A 254 3.60 -7.65 -13.13
CA ALA A 254 3.52 -6.43 -13.93
C ALA A 254 3.11 -5.18 -13.13
N ALA A 255 2.32 -5.34 -12.06
CA ALA A 255 2.03 -4.28 -11.08
C ALA A 255 3.27 -3.90 -10.26
N PHE A 256 4.04 -4.91 -9.82
CA PHE A 256 5.29 -4.65 -9.15
C PHE A 256 6.29 -3.91 -10.06
N GLU A 257 6.42 -4.33 -11.33
CA GLU A 257 7.32 -3.67 -12.26
C GLU A 257 6.93 -2.21 -12.52
N GLN A 258 5.63 -1.91 -12.68
CA GLN A 258 5.16 -0.53 -12.76
C GLN A 258 5.55 0.30 -11.53
N THR A 259 5.49 -0.29 -10.33
CA THR A 259 5.91 0.39 -9.09
C THR A 259 7.39 0.75 -9.14
N VAL A 260 8.24 -0.18 -9.59
CA VAL A 260 9.69 0.04 -9.74
C VAL A 260 9.98 1.10 -10.80
N GLU A 261 9.40 0.97 -12.00
CA GLU A 261 9.55 1.93 -13.10
C GLU A 261 9.14 3.34 -12.67
N TRP A 262 8.02 3.46 -11.93
CA TRP A 262 7.54 4.74 -11.43
C TRP A 262 8.52 5.40 -10.46
N PHE A 263 9.02 4.67 -9.46
CA PHE A 263 9.96 5.24 -8.50
C PHE A 263 11.34 5.48 -9.11
N MET A 264 11.80 4.67 -10.06
CA MET A 264 13.00 4.96 -10.84
C MET A 264 12.88 6.32 -11.55
N LYS A 265 11.72 6.60 -12.14
CA LYS A 265 11.46 7.87 -12.83
C LYS A 265 11.33 9.06 -11.88
N THR A 266 10.74 8.87 -10.69
CA THR A 266 10.20 9.99 -9.89
C THR A 266 10.81 10.15 -8.50
N LEU A 267 11.61 9.18 -8.04
CA LEU A 267 12.16 9.14 -6.70
C LEU A 267 13.68 8.98 -6.69
N VAL A 268 14.20 7.86 -7.20
CA VAL A 268 15.61 7.43 -7.02
C VAL A 268 16.57 7.91 -8.12
N GLY A 269 16.25 9.04 -8.76
CA GLY A 269 17.09 9.70 -9.77
C GLY A 269 17.69 11.01 -9.28
#